data_AF-A0A3C1UG86-F1
#
_entry.id   AF-A0A3C1UG86-F1
#
_cell.length_a   1.000
_cell.length_b   1.000
_cell.length_c   1.000
_cell.angle_alpha   90.00
_cell.angle_beta   90.00
_cell.angle_gamma   90.00
#
_symmetry.space_group_name_H-M   'P 1'
#
loop_
_entity.id
_entity.type
_entity.pdbx_description
1 polymer ?
#
loop_
_entity_poly.entity_id
_entity_poly.type
_entity_poly.pdbx_seq_one_letter_code
_entity_poly.pdbx_strand_id
1 'polypeptide(L)'
;MRIFKRKLYEKLLDWKNNRSGRTAVLIEGARRVGKSTLARQFAQNEYESYVMIDFSIVKKDILELFDSIADLDYFFLQLQFRLGVSLKERKSLIIFDEVQMCPKARQAIKHLVADG
;
A
#
# COMPACT_ATOMS: atom_id res chain seq x y z
N MET A 1 22.70 5.23 10.13
CA MET A 1 21.44 4.60 9.68
C MET A 1 20.15 5.25 10.23
N ARG A 2 20.10 5.69 11.51
CA ARG A 2 18.90 6.30 12.14
C ARG A 2 18.39 7.58 11.45
N ILE A 3 19.30 8.45 10.99
CA ILE A 3 18.97 9.73 10.31
C ILE A 3 18.24 9.52 8.97
N PHE A 4 18.64 8.49 8.20
CA PHE A 4 18.03 8.22 6.89
C PHE A 4 16.57 7.77 7.02
N LYS A 5 16.29 6.89 7.98
CA LYS A 5 14.90 6.48 8.30
C LYS A 5 14.05 7.68 8.72
N ARG A 6 14.59 8.60 9.54
CA ARG A 6 13.88 9.81 9.96
C ARG A 6 13.51 10.71 8.77
N LYS A 7 14.45 10.98 7.87
CA LYS A 7 14.20 11.78 6.67
C LYS A 7 13.15 11.16 5.74
N LEU A 8 13.15 9.84 5.54
CA LEU A 8 12.10 9.21 4.75
C LEU A 8 10.74 9.27 5.44
N TYR A 9 10.68 9.06 6.75
CA TYR A 9 9.43 9.17 7.50
C TYR A 9 8.82 10.57 7.37
N GLU A 10 9.64 11.62 7.53
CA GLU A 10 9.22 13.01 7.34
C GLU A 10 8.65 13.25 5.92
N LYS A 11 9.27 12.67 4.88
CA LYS A 11 8.75 12.73 3.51
C LYS A 11 7.41 12.00 3.32
N LEU A 12 7.22 10.87 3.99
CA LEU A 12 5.95 10.14 3.96
C LEU A 12 4.85 10.93 4.67
N LEU A 13 5.18 11.58 5.79
CA LEU A 13 4.25 12.45 6.52
C LEU A 13 3.84 13.66 5.67
N ASP A 14 4.81 14.33 5.04
CA ASP A 14 4.56 15.41 4.10
C ASP A 14 3.67 14.96 2.92
N TRP A 15 3.97 13.80 2.33
CA TRP A 15 3.16 13.22 1.27
C TRP A 15 1.70 12.99 1.70
N LYS A 16 1.47 12.36 2.87
CA LYS A 16 0.13 12.12 3.42
C LYS A 16 -0.65 13.43 3.54
N ASN A 17 -0.03 14.43 4.16
CA ASN A 17 -0.68 15.70 4.45
C ASN A 17 -0.97 16.54 3.20
N ASN A 18 -0.09 16.51 2.20
CA ASN A 18 -0.21 17.37 1.02
C ASN A 18 -0.97 16.72 -0.15
N ARG A 19 -0.98 15.38 -0.25
CA ARG A 19 -1.58 14.68 -1.41
C ARG A 19 -2.97 14.14 -1.13
N SER A 20 -3.37 14.02 0.14
CA SER A 20 -4.71 13.63 0.55
C SER A 20 -5.23 12.36 -0.14
N GLY A 21 -4.36 11.39 -0.47
CA GLY A 21 -4.73 10.12 -1.14
C GLY A 21 -4.78 10.15 -2.68
N ARG A 22 -4.50 11.28 -3.34
CA ARG A 22 -4.50 11.43 -4.81
C ARG A 22 -3.26 10.90 -5.51
N THR A 23 -2.31 10.34 -4.78
CA THR A 23 -1.06 9.82 -5.35
C THR A 23 -0.60 8.58 -4.59
N ALA A 24 0.21 7.74 -5.23
CA ALA A 24 0.95 6.66 -4.58
C ALA A 24 2.43 7.05 -4.38
N VAL A 25 3.07 6.50 -3.34
CA VAL A 25 4.51 6.63 -3.11
C VAL A 25 5.20 5.30 -3.39
N LEU A 26 6.27 5.35 -4.17
CA LEU A 26 7.17 4.23 -4.38
C LEU A 26 8.40 4.37 -3.47
N ILE A 27 8.68 3.36 -2.66
CA ILE A 27 9.87 3.32 -1.79
C ILE A 27 10.89 2.34 -2.39
N GLU A 28 11.92 2.88 -3.04
CA GLU A 28 12.99 2.09 -3.66
C GLU A 28 14.27 2.06 -2.82
N GLY A 29 15.09 1.04 -3.06
CA GLY A 29 16.40 0.89 -2.41
C GLY A 29 16.85 -0.57 -2.34
N ALA A 30 18.08 -0.81 -1.90
CA ALA A 30 18.65 -2.15 -1.81
C ALA A 30 17.80 -3.13 -0.97
N ARG A 31 17.94 -4.44 -1.23
CA ARG A 31 17.27 -5.48 -0.44
C ARG A 31 17.75 -5.43 1.02
N ARG A 32 16.86 -5.77 1.98
CA ARG A 32 17.15 -5.87 3.42
C ARG A 32 17.55 -4.55 4.14
N VAL A 33 17.24 -3.38 3.57
CA VAL A 33 17.52 -2.08 4.22
C VAL A 33 16.41 -1.59 5.18
N GLY A 34 15.32 -2.36 5.33
CA GLY A 34 14.21 -2.06 6.24
C GLY A 34 13.12 -1.16 5.65
N LYS A 35 12.89 -1.21 4.33
CA LYS A 35 11.82 -0.48 3.64
C LYS A 35 10.43 -0.91 4.13
N SER A 36 10.16 -2.21 4.13
CA SER A 36 8.90 -2.79 4.63
C SER A 36 8.67 -2.44 6.10
N THR A 37 9.73 -2.43 6.91
CA THR A 37 9.66 -2.00 8.32
C THR A 37 9.23 -0.53 8.43
N LEU A 38 9.81 0.36 7.63
CA LEU A 38 9.44 1.78 7.61
C LEU A 38 7.99 1.96 7.18
N ALA A 39 7.57 1.31 6.08
CA ALA A 39 6.20 1.42 5.57
C ALA A 39 5.18 0.94 6.60
N ARG A 40 5.43 -0.21 7.23
CA ARG A 40 4.57 -0.76 8.30
C ARG A 40 4.50 0.19 9.51
N GLN A 41 5.65 0.68 9.98
CA GLN A 41 5.68 1.59 11.13
C GLN A 41 4.93 2.89 10.83
N PHE A 42 5.11 3.45 9.63
CA PHE A 42 4.37 4.63 9.18
C PHE A 42 2.86 4.36 9.14
N ALA A 43 2.43 3.22 8.59
CA ALA A 43 1.02 2.85 8.55
C ALA A 43 0.38 2.77 9.95
N GLN A 44 1.06 2.11 10.88
CA GLN A 44 0.61 1.93 12.26
C GLN A 44 0.48 3.24 13.03
N ASN A 45 1.38 4.19 12.78
CA ASN A 45 1.40 5.46 13.49
C ASN A 45 0.41 6.48 12.90
N GLU A 46 0.15 6.40 11.59
CA GLU A 46 -0.46 7.50 10.86
C GLU A 46 -1.87 7.19 10.32
N TYR A 47 -2.31 5.94 10.33
CA TYR A 47 -3.61 5.55 9.78
C TYR A 47 -4.42 4.76 10.81
N GLU A 48 -5.75 4.85 10.74
CA GLU A 48 -6.65 4.10 11.64
C GLU A 48 -6.58 2.59 11.35
N SER A 49 -6.34 2.24 10.09
CA SER A 49 -6.26 0.87 9.60
C SER A 49 -5.28 0.78 8.45
N TYR A 50 -4.67 -0.38 8.27
CA TYR A 50 -3.82 -0.60 7.10
C TYR A 50 -3.85 -2.07 6.68
N VAL A 51 -3.48 -2.29 5.43
CA VAL A 51 -3.23 -3.61 4.89
C VAL A 51 -1.86 -3.61 4.22
N MET A 52 -1.12 -4.69 4.40
CA MET A 52 0.17 -4.90 3.76
C MET A 52 0.13 -6.22 3.00
N ILE A 53 0.32 -6.15 1.70
CA ILE A 53 0.33 -7.30 0.79
C ILE A 53 1.78 -7.52 0.35
N ASP A 54 2.37 -8.63 0.78
CA ASP A 54 3.69 -9.06 0.33
C ASP A 54 3.54 -10.02 -0.84
N PHE A 55 3.80 -9.51 -2.06
CA PHE A 55 3.61 -10.27 -3.29
C PHE A 55 4.60 -11.45 -3.45
N SER A 56 5.60 -11.58 -2.59
CA SER A 56 6.51 -12.73 -2.61
C SER A 56 5.92 -13.99 -1.96
N ILE A 57 4.91 -13.83 -1.08
CA ILE A 57 4.32 -14.93 -0.29
C ILE A 57 2.78 -14.91 -0.25
N VAL A 58 2.15 -13.90 -0.85
CA VAL A 58 0.69 -13.75 -0.81
C VAL A 58 -0.02 -14.95 -1.48
N LYS A 59 -1.17 -15.31 -0.91
CA LYS A 59 -2.02 -16.37 -1.45
C LYS A 59 -2.56 -16.00 -2.84
N LYS A 60 -2.76 -17.03 -3.66
CA LYS A 60 -3.20 -16.90 -5.06
C LYS A 60 -4.55 -16.20 -5.19
N ASP A 61 -5.48 -16.46 -4.27
CA ASP A 61 -6.80 -15.84 -4.26
C ASP A 61 -6.68 -14.30 -4.20
N ILE A 62 -5.82 -13.75 -3.35
CA ILE A 62 -5.58 -12.30 -3.30
C ILE A 62 -4.97 -11.77 -4.61
N LEU A 63 -4.10 -12.54 -5.27
CA LEU A 63 -3.54 -12.15 -6.58
C LEU A 63 -4.64 -12.05 -7.65
N GLU A 64 -5.60 -12.96 -7.64
CA GLU A 64 -6.72 -12.98 -8.58
C GLU A 64 -7.65 -11.76 -8.43
N LEU A 65 -7.67 -11.08 -7.27
CA LEU A 65 -8.43 -9.83 -7.12
C LEU A 65 -7.97 -8.73 -8.06
N PHE A 66 -6.68 -8.71 -8.42
CA PHE A 66 -6.13 -7.71 -9.34
C PHE A 66 -6.61 -7.88 -10.79
N ASP A 67 -7.27 -9.00 -11.12
CA ASP A 67 -7.92 -9.18 -12.42
C ASP A 67 -9.23 -8.41 -12.54
N SER A 68 -9.86 -8.07 -11.41
CA SER A 68 -11.13 -7.34 -11.36
C SER A 68 -10.94 -5.88 -10.95
N ILE A 69 -9.74 -5.31 -11.11
CA ILE A 69 -9.42 -3.95 -10.64
C ILE A 69 -10.25 -2.84 -11.31
N ALA A 70 -10.89 -3.13 -12.44
CA ALA A 70 -11.79 -2.17 -13.10
C ALA A 70 -13.03 -1.83 -12.24
N ASP A 71 -13.41 -2.72 -11.32
CA ASP A 71 -14.46 -2.51 -10.34
C ASP A 71 -13.81 -2.37 -8.95
N LEU A 72 -13.55 -1.12 -8.55
CA LEU A 72 -12.84 -0.81 -7.31
C LEU A 72 -13.67 -1.13 -6.07
N ASP A 73 -14.99 -0.95 -6.13
CA ASP A 73 -15.91 -1.30 -5.03
C ASP A 73 -15.86 -2.81 -4.76
N TYR A 74 -15.97 -3.63 -5.81
CA TYR A 74 -15.83 -5.07 -5.69
C TYR A 74 -14.44 -5.48 -5.19
N PHE A 75 -13.38 -4.86 -5.74
CA PHE A 75 -12.00 -5.11 -5.31
C PHE A 75 -11.82 -4.86 -3.82
N PHE A 76 -12.23 -3.69 -3.31
CA PHE A 76 -12.08 -3.35 -1.90
C PHE A 76 -12.96 -4.18 -0.99
N LEU A 77 -14.18 -4.52 -1.41
CA LEU A 77 -15.06 -5.41 -0.65
C LEU A 77 -14.42 -6.78 -0.46
N GLN A 78 -13.94 -7.39 -1.54
CA GLN A 78 -13.29 -8.70 -1.49
C GLN A 78 -11.97 -8.66 -0.73
N LEU A 79 -11.17 -7.61 -0.90
CA LEU A 79 -9.91 -7.44 -0.20
C LEU A 79 -10.12 -7.37 1.32
N GLN A 80 -11.07 -6.56 1.76
CA GLN A 80 -11.45 -6.43 3.17
C GLN A 80 -11.95 -7.75 3.75
N PHE A 81 -12.84 -8.44 3.03
CA PHE A 81 -13.38 -9.73 3.45
C PHE A 81 -12.30 -10.80 3.62
N ARG A 82 -11.41 -10.96 2.62
CA ARG A 82 -10.40 -12.02 2.64
C ARG A 82 -9.27 -11.78 3.64
N LEU A 83 -8.97 -10.51 3.93
CA LEU A 83 -7.91 -10.13 4.86
C LEU A 83 -8.44 -9.81 6.27
N GLY A 84 -9.75 -9.79 6.48
CA GLY A 84 -10.37 -9.51 7.77
C GLY A 84 -10.08 -8.09 8.25
N VAL A 85 -9.96 -7.12 7.34
CA VAL A 85 -9.64 -5.72 7.64
C VAL A 85 -10.79 -4.81 7.21
N SER A 86 -11.00 -3.72 7.93
CA SER A 86 -11.87 -2.64 7.49
C SER A 86 -11.00 -1.50 6.95
N LEU A 87 -11.24 -1.11 5.69
CA LEU A 87 -10.59 0.02 5.04
C LEU A 87 -11.57 1.19 4.99
N LYS A 88 -11.24 2.23 5.73
CA LYS A 88 -11.93 3.52 5.72
C LYS A 88 -11.25 4.48 4.76
N GLU A 89 -12.04 5.15 3.93
CA GLU A 89 -11.56 6.15 2.98
C GLU A 89 -10.73 7.23 3.69
N ARG A 90 -9.59 7.60 3.10
CA ARG A 90 -8.60 8.59 3.61
C ARG A 90 -8.01 8.33 5.01
N LYS A 91 -8.49 7.28 5.69
CA LYS A 91 -8.08 6.88 7.04
C LYS A 91 -7.34 5.54 7.03
N SER A 92 -7.23 4.90 5.87
CA SER A 92 -6.51 3.64 5.69
C SER A 92 -5.37 3.74 4.70
N LEU A 93 -4.34 2.92 4.92
CA LEU A 93 -3.22 2.78 4.00
C LEU A 93 -3.12 1.35 3.45
N ILE A 94 -2.91 1.25 2.14
CA ILE A 94 -2.62 -0.02 1.47
C ILE A 94 -1.15 -0.03 1.08
N ILE A 95 -0.41 -1.03 1.53
CA ILE A 95 1.01 -1.21 1.22
C ILE A 95 1.18 -2.42 0.30
N PHE A 96 1.76 -2.18 -0.86
CA PHE A 96 2.18 -3.21 -1.79
C PHE A 96 3.70 -3.43 -1.63
N ASP A 97 4.07 -4.54 -1.00
CA ASP A 97 5.47 -4.92 -0.80
C ASP A 97 5.93 -5.92 -1.88
N GLU A 98 7.16 -5.75 -2.36
CA GLU A 98 7.70 -6.51 -3.50
C GLU A 98 6.76 -6.50 -4.74
N VAL A 99 6.08 -5.37 -5.00
CA VAL A 99 5.05 -5.21 -6.06
C VAL A 99 5.53 -5.57 -7.46
N GLN A 100 6.83 -5.55 -7.73
CA GLN A 100 7.40 -6.00 -8.99
C GLN A 100 7.14 -7.49 -9.29
N MET A 101 6.83 -8.28 -8.25
CA MET A 101 6.43 -9.69 -8.40
C MET A 101 5.00 -9.85 -8.93
N CYS A 102 4.18 -8.78 -8.94
CA CYS A 102 2.82 -8.78 -9.48
C CYS A 102 2.63 -7.62 -10.48
N PRO A 103 2.89 -7.82 -11.78
CA PRO A 103 2.73 -6.80 -12.81
C PRO A 103 1.32 -6.20 -12.85
N LYS A 104 0.28 -7.01 -12.59
CA LYS A 104 -1.12 -6.59 -12.54
C LYS A 104 -1.37 -5.59 -11.40
N ALA A 105 -0.84 -5.88 -10.21
CA ALA A 105 -0.91 -4.93 -9.08
C ALA A 105 -0.18 -3.62 -9.38
N ARG A 106 0.95 -3.67 -10.09
CA ARG A 106 1.64 -2.44 -10.52
C ARG A 106 0.80 -1.60 -11.49
N GLN A 107 0.08 -2.24 -12.41
CA GLN A 107 -0.84 -1.55 -13.33
C GLN A 107 -2.05 -0.98 -12.58
N ALA A 108 -2.60 -1.75 -11.64
CA ALA A 108 -3.72 -1.37 -10.78
C ALA A 108 -3.50 -0.07 -10.00
N ILE A 109 -2.26 0.25 -9.61
CA ILE A 109 -1.93 1.50 -8.89
C ILE A 109 -2.48 2.73 -9.63
N LYS A 110 -2.49 2.75 -10.97
CA LYS A 110 -3.04 3.88 -11.72
C LYS A 110 -4.53 4.07 -11.47
N HIS A 111 -5.29 2.98 -11.43
CA HIS A 111 -6.73 3.00 -11.17
C HIS A 111 -7.03 3.36 -9.71
N LEU A 112 -6.28 2.77 -8.78
CA LEU A 112 -6.39 3.02 -7.34
C LEU A 112 -6.11 4.48 -6.96
N VAL A 113 -5.26 5.16 -7.72
CA VAL A 113 -4.92 6.57 -7.51
C VAL A 113 -5.89 7.51 -8.24
N ALA A 114 -6.41 7.12 -9.39
CA ALA A 114 -7.29 7.96 -10.21
C ALA A 114 -8.72 8.08 -9.65
N ASP A 115 -9.16 7.09 -8.87
CA ASP A 115 -10.44 7.13 -8.14
C ASP A 115 -10.41 8.05 -6.91
N GLY A 116 -9.22 8.59 -6.56
CA GLY A 116 -8.96 9.38 -5.36
C GLY A 116 -8.63 10.86 -5.58
#